data_AF-A0A8H4QYV2-F1
#
_entry.id   AF-A0A8H4QYV2-F1
#
_cell.length_a   1.000
_cell.length_b   1.000
_cell.length_c   1.000
_cell.angle_alpha   90.00
_cell.angle_beta   90.00
_cell.angle_gamma   90.00
#
_symmetry.space_group_name_H-M   'P 1'
#
loop_
_entity.id
_entity.type
_entity.pdbx_description
1 polymer ?
#
loop_
_entity_poly.entity_id
_entity_poly.type
_entity_poly.pdbx_seq_one_letter_code
_entity_poly.pdbx_strand_id
1 'polypeptide(L)'
;MNDCTIPDASTSSSSPAARYIPSDLEARCYYRGVSATPPRLIYRTDLSIRPWVMPGPFWEIPTPKRANGVFGHKLNELWEDKVSPKVQSFLNDERVDWSSVELVRFISYQEEPYEEIKGPVVIWIGVRPVRAEEQGDQIHRATQHILELLKLLDIDDVTVEYRASTYRLLNGTPLLPSEDDIRYITYLRDESIELTMIKLRTPLTHALGLSISSTDTPEVEGTMAVYMKMGDEMLGLTCRHTLFKSDSHDASTNQDSSSSEPDSSNTSPHKNVQVLSTPALTRLVKDVESRIDTSRRMLRRELGKMEELVADRWKPRCDSENDSEPKPDDGSGSQRPSHTIAKDSKDDDKLERCRKEVAKRENDINVLNKFLEKVKNEYGTPEQRTIGRMLYSPKLEPNVDDSGFFEDWALFKLNKDQFKTQFRGNVIDLDAKISLGEFLKKMYSLKSNQPDPEVEFQYPLDRLLVLNDIMSKELLLTHNMRDEHDEPCLLVIKSRSASGVTVGRATGSFALVRDEETGKVSKQWAIYNYYEKRDRSYFAECGDSGSVVVDRNGRIGGMIVGGSGCWSSTLMALKKGEADEFDVHVTYATPMWWIMDRVKAKYPDVELVPGVSFDDALLWRRSAVPPPSI
;
A
#
# COMPACT_ATOMS: atom_id res chain seq x y z
N MET A 1 -19.40 -8.75 -71.60
CA MET A 1 -20.38 -9.61 -70.89
C MET A 1 -19.61 -10.30 -69.79
N ASN A 2 -19.56 -9.68 -68.61
CA ASN A 2 -18.91 -10.22 -67.43
C ASN A 2 -20.00 -10.87 -66.58
N ASP A 3 -19.87 -12.17 -66.38
CA ASP A 3 -20.78 -12.95 -65.54
C ASP A 3 -20.46 -12.65 -64.07
N CYS A 4 -21.46 -12.14 -63.35
CA CYS A 4 -21.41 -11.85 -61.93
C CYS A 4 -21.87 -13.09 -61.16
N THR A 5 -20.92 -13.88 -60.65
CA THR A 5 -21.20 -14.80 -59.53
C THR A 5 -20.99 -14.06 -58.22
N ILE A 6 -22.11 -13.71 -57.57
CA ILE A 6 -22.16 -13.31 -56.16
C ILE A 6 -21.78 -14.54 -55.33
N PRO A 7 -20.77 -14.49 -54.44
CA PRO A 7 -20.59 -15.55 -53.47
C PRO A 7 -21.67 -15.39 -52.39
N ASP A 8 -22.40 -16.48 -52.17
CA ASP A 8 -23.36 -16.64 -51.09
C ASP A 8 -22.80 -16.14 -49.76
N ALA A 9 -23.65 -15.40 -49.04
CA ALA A 9 -23.40 -14.99 -47.66
C ALA A 9 -23.21 -16.25 -46.80
N SER A 10 -21.95 -16.58 -46.51
CA SER A 10 -21.63 -17.45 -45.40
C SER A 10 -22.16 -16.77 -44.13
N THR A 11 -23.21 -17.35 -43.59
CA THR A 11 -23.66 -17.10 -42.22
C THR A 11 -22.48 -17.44 -41.32
N SER A 12 -21.72 -16.42 -40.93
CA SER A 12 -20.72 -16.54 -39.87
C SER A 12 -21.48 -16.92 -38.60
N SER A 13 -21.50 -18.20 -38.27
CA SER A 13 -22.01 -18.65 -36.99
C SER A 13 -21.08 -18.06 -35.93
N SER A 14 -21.50 -16.97 -35.30
CA SER A 14 -20.78 -16.41 -34.17
C SER A 14 -20.62 -17.49 -33.10
N SER A 15 -19.43 -17.60 -32.51
CA SER A 15 -19.20 -18.54 -31.41
C SER A 15 -20.25 -18.32 -30.31
N PRO A 16 -20.78 -19.38 -29.67
CA PRO A 16 -21.66 -19.25 -28.50
C PRO A 16 -21.09 -18.37 -27.38
N ALA A 17 -19.76 -18.20 -27.32
CA ALA A 17 -19.07 -17.30 -26.40
C ALA A 17 -19.29 -15.81 -26.73
N ALA A 18 -19.54 -15.45 -27.99
CA ALA A 18 -19.59 -14.07 -28.46
C ALA A 18 -20.62 -13.20 -27.73
N ARG A 19 -21.73 -13.80 -27.25
CA ARG A 19 -22.78 -13.08 -26.50
C ARG A 19 -22.40 -12.71 -25.06
N TYR A 20 -21.21 -13.10 -24.61
CA TYR A 20 -20.68 -12.85 -23.26
C TYR A 20 -19.38 -12.04 -23.28
N ILE A 21 -18.84 -11.80 -24.47
CA ILE A 21 -17.64 -10.99 -24.67
C ILE A 21 -18.07 -9.52 -24.70
N PRO A 22 -17.54 -8.66 -23.82
CA PRO A 22 -17.90 -7.25 -23.79
C PRO A 22 -17.41 -6.52 -25.04
N SER A 23 -17.98 -5.34 -25.31
CA SER A 23 -17.39 -4.41 -26.28
C SER A 23 -16.00 -3.95 -25.81
N ASP A 24 -15.10 -3.57 -26.72
CA ASP A 24 -13.75 -3.13 -26.34
C ASP A 24 -13.75 -1.88 -25.42
N LEU A 25 -14.75 -1.01 -25.54
CA LEU A 25 -14.91 0.13 -24.64
C LEU A 25 -15.36 -0.31 -23.25
N GLU A 26 -16.37 -1.19 -23.17
CA GLU A 26 -16.79 -1.80 -21.90
C GLU A 26 -15.60 -2.54 -21.26
N ALA A 27 -14.87 -3.35 -22.02
CA ALA A 27 -13.72 -4.11 -21.56
C ALA A 27 -12.69 -3.23 -20.81
N ARG A 28 -12.40 -2.04 -21.32
CA ARG A 28 -11.46 -1.08 -20.70
C ARG A 28 -12.03 -0.31 -19.53
N CYS A 29 -13.34 -0.09 -19.50
CA CYS A 29 -13.97 0.84 -18.56
C CYS A 29 -14.75 0.15 -17.45
N TYR A 30 -15.05 -1.14 -17.58
CA TYR A 30 -15.93 -1.87 -16.68
C TYR A 30 -15.45 -1.82 -15.23
N TYR A 31 -14.16 -2.07 -14.99
CA TYR A 31 -13.55 -2.06 -13.66
C TYR A 31 -13.01 -0.69 -13.23
N ARG A 32 -13.42 0.41 -13.87
CA ARG A 32 -12.99 1.75 -13.46
C ARG A 32 -13.20 1.92 -11.96
N GLY A 33 -12.18 2.38 -11.24
CA GLY A 33 -12.25 2.58 -9.79
C GLY A 33 -11.75 1.41 -8.94
N VAL A 34 -11.34 0.29 -9.54
CA VAL A 34 -10.70 -0.81 -8.79
C VAL A 34 -9.22 -0.55 -8.53
N SER A 35 -8.53 0.10 -9.48
CA SER A 35 -7.15 0.58 -9.34
C SER A 35 -6.90 1.78 -10.28
N ALA A 36 -5.67 2.30 -10.31
CA ALA A 36 -5.30 3.43 -11.17
C ALA A 36 -5.40 3.08 -12.67
N THR A 37 -5.00 1.85 -13.01
CA THR A 37 -5.05 1.19 -14.31
C THR A 37 -5.81 -0.12 -14.17
N PRO A 38 -7.16 -0.06 -14.13
CA PRO A 38 -7.98 -1.25 -13.92
C PRO A 38 -7.74 -2.35 -14.96
N PRO A 39 -7.93 -3.63 -14.59
CA PRO A 39 -7.80 -4.73 -15.52
C PRO A 39 -8.87 -4.66 -16.62
N ARG A 40 -8.57 -5.24 -17.80
CA ARG A 40 -9.57 -5.43 -18.86
C ARG A 40 -10.56 -6.53 -18.47
N LEU A 41 -11.86 -6.29 -18.63
CA LEU A 41 -12.89 -7.32 -18.60
C LEU A 41 -12.81 -8.18 -19.88
N ILE A 42 -12.85 -9.49 -19.74
CA ILE A 42 -12.71 -10.47 -20.84
C ILE A 42 -14.02 -11.18 -21.13
N TYR A 43 -14.77 -11.54 -20.08
CA TYR A 43 -16.00 -12.32 -20.20
C TYR A 43 -16.88 -12.06 -18.97
N ARG A 44 -18.19 -11.93 -19.14
CA ARG A 44 -19.14 -11.93 -18.01
C ARG A 44 -20.47 -12.60 -18.34
N THR A 45 -21.03 -13.33 -17.38
CA THR A 45 -22.26 -14.11 -17.58
C THR A 45 -23.52 -13.27 -17.61
N ASP A 46 -23.51 -12.08 -17.02
CA ASP A 46 -24.69 -11.21 -16.89
C ASP A 46 -24.78 -10.11 -17.96
N LEU A 47 -23.97 -10.18 -19.03
CA LEU A 47 -23.95 -9.19 -20.12
C LEU A 47 -25.34 -8.89 -20.70
N SER A 48 -26.16 -9.92 -20.91
CA SER A 48 -27.52 -9.77 -21.45
C SER A 48 -28.57 -9.34 -20.42
N ILE A 49 -28.34 -9.63 -19.14
CA ILE A 49 -29.27 -9.32 -18.04
C ILE A 49 -29.03 -7.90 -17.53
N ARG A 50 -27.75 -7.49 -17.48
CA ARG A 50 -27.28 -6.17 -17.06
C ARG A 50 -26.35 -5.59 -18.13
N PRO A 51 -26.91 -5.06 -19.24
CA PRO A 51 -26.10 -4.41 -20.27
C PRO A 51 -25.28 -3.26 -19.68
N TRP A 52 -24.02 -3.12 -20.11
CA TRP A 52 -23.22 -1.99 -19.70
C TRP A 52 -23.71 -0.74 -20.43
N VAL A 53 -24.06 0.28 -19.66
CA VAL A 53 -24.52 1.56 -20.19
C VAL A 53 -23.34 2.52 -20.20
N MET A 54 -23.00 3.02 -21.39
CA MET A 54 -22.04 4.11 -21.50
C MET A 54 -22.63 5.34 -20.81
N PRO A 55 -21.89 6.03 -19.93
CA PRO A 55 -22.29 7.35 -19.45
C PRO A 55 -22.49 8.29 -20.65
N GLY A 56 -23.35 9.31 -20.51
CA GLY A 56 -23.90 10.07 -21.64
C GLY A 56 -22.88 10.70 -22.60
N PRO A 57 -23.36 11.31 -23.71
CA PRO A 57 -22.52 11.72 -24.86
C PRO A 57 -21.47 12.82 -24.59
N PHE A 58 -21.33 13.32 -23.36
CA PHE A 58 -20.42 14.41 -23.00
C PHE A 58 -19.46 14.01 -21.87
N TRP A 59 -18.33 13.39 -22.19
CA TRP A 59 -17.18 13.24 -21.27
C TRP A 59 -17.50 12.68 -19.87
N GLU A 60 -18.66 12.04 -19.68
CA GLU A 60 -19.05 11.47 -18.40
C GLU A 60 -18.17 10.25 -18.16
N ILE A 61 -17.31 10.37 -17.17
CA ILE A 61 -16.35 9.33 -16.84
C ILE A 61 -17.14 8.17 -16.22
N PRO A 62 -16.98 6.89 -16.68
CA PRO A 62 -17.72 5.74 -16.17
C PRO A 62 -17.78 5.70 -14.65
N THR A 63 -18.95 5.46 -14.05
CA THR A 63 -19.06 5.39 -12.59
C THR A 63 -18.01 4.46 -12.00
N PRO A 64 -17.21 4.93 -11.02
CA PRO A 64 -16.22 4.07 -10.39
C PRO A 64 -16.90 2.93 -9.61
N LYS A 65 -16.40 1.72 -9.80
CA LYS A 65 -16.68 0.53 -9.00
C LYS A 65 -15.69 0.44 -7.86
N ARG A 66 -16.18 0.06 -6.71
CA ARG A 66 -15.42 -0.32 -5.53
C ARG A 66 -15.50 -1.84 -5.36
N ALA A 67 -14.37 -2.50 -5.16
CA ALA A 67 -14.32 -3.92 -4.84
C ALA A 67 -14.45 -4.13 -3.31
N ASN A 68 -15.45 -4.90 -2.91
CA ASN A 68 -15.68 -5.30 -1.51
C ASN A 68 -15.55 -6.82 -1.36
N GLY A 69 -15.04 -7.24 -0.19
CA GLY A 69 -15.06 -8.63 0.21
C GLY A 69 -16.50 -9.16 0.33
N VAL A 70 -16.68 -10.43 -0.01
CA VAL A 70 -17.97 -11.11 0.13
C VAL A 70 -18.01 -11.80 1.47
N PHE A 71 -19.09 -11.59 2.19
CA PHE A 71 -19.28 -12.17 3.49
C PHE A 71 -20.78 -12.35 3.80
N GLY A 72 -21.13 -13.34 4.63
CA GLY A 72 -22.53 -13.64 4.98
C GLY A 72 -23.34 -14.21 3.82
N HIS A 73 -22.68 -14.58 2.73
CA HIS A 73 -23.28 -15.20 1.57
C HIS A 73 -23.15 -16.73 1.66
N LYS A 74 -24.09 -17.48 1.07
CA LYS A 74 -24.05 -18.95 1.03
C LYS A 74 -22.73 -19.50 0.44
N LEU A 75 -22.09 -18.73 -0.45
CA LEU A 75 -20.76 -19.08 -0.95
C LEU A 75 -19.69 -19.10 0.14
N ASN A 76 -19.72 -18.23 1.15
CA ASN A 76 -18.70 -18.23 2.20
C ASN A 76 -18.60 -19.59 2.92
N GLU A 77 -19.72 -20.28 3.11
CA GLU A 77 -19.77 -21.61 3.73
C GLU A 77 -19.35 -22.74 2.79
N LEU A 78 -19.58 -22.59 1.48
CA LEU A 78 -19.36 -23.64 0.48
C LEU A 78 -18.06 -23.45 -0.31
N TRP A 79 -17.41 -22.30 -0.18
CA TRP A 79 -16.32 -21.86 -1.06
C TRP A 79 -15.12 -22.76 -0.97
N GLU A 80 -14.56 -22.96 0.22
CA GLU A 80 -13.35 -23.75 0.40
C GLU A 80 -13.56 -25.24 0.06
N ASP A 81 -14.68 -25.81 0.50
CA ASP A 81 -14.86 -27.27 0.48
C ASP A 81 -15.54 -27.80 -0.80
N LYS A 82 -16.36 -26.97 -1.47
CA LYS A 82 -17.18 -27.43 -2.61
C LYS A 82 -16.98 -26.63 -3.88
N VAL A 83 -16.95 -25.29 -3.80
CA VAL A 83 -16.99 -24.44 -4.99
C VAL A 83 -15.60 -24.21 -5.57
N SER A 84 -14.66 -23.65 -4.79
CA SER A 84 -13.33 -23.27 -5.31
C SER A 84 -12.53 -24.43 -5.90
N PRO A 85 -12.51 -25.66 -5.32
CA PRO A 85 -11.76 -26.77 -5.92
C PRO A 85 -12.38 -27.24 -7.24
N LYS A 86 -13.71 -27.16 -7.37
CA LYS A 86 -14.42 -27.51 -8.62
C LYS A 86 -14.20 -26.45 -9.70
N VAL A 87 -14.27 -25.16 -9.36
CA VAL A 87 -13.92 -24.07 -10.28
C VAL A 87 -12.50 -24.26 -10.81
N GLN A 88 -11.53 -24.55 -9.94
CA GLN A 88 -10.16 -24.87 -10.35
C GLN A 88 -10.10 -26.07 -11.32
N SER A 89 -10.81 -27.17 -11.02
CA SER A 89 -10.87 -28.34 -11.92
C SER A 89 -11.41 -27.94 -13.29
N PHE A 90 -12.56 -27.25 -13.36
CA PHE A 90 -13.17 -26.86 -14.62
C PHE A 90 -12.27 -25.95 -15.47
N LEU A 91 -11.58 -25.00 -14.83
CA LEU A 91 -10.61 -24.14 -15.51
C LEU A 91 -9.43 -24.95 -16.06
N ASN A 92 -8.93 -25.93 -15.32
CA ASN A 92 -7.82 -26.79 -15.74
C ASN A 92 -8.24 -27.76 -16.86
N ASP A 93 -9.41 -28.40 -16.74
CA ASP A 93 -9.94 -29.35 -17.70
C ASP A 93 -10.17 -28.70 -19.08
N GLU A 94 -10.67 -27.48 -19.08
CA GLU A 94 -10.86 -26.66 -20.29
C GLU A 94 -9.59 -25.92 -20.74
N ARG A 95 -8.48 -26.07 -20.00
CA ARG A 95 -7.17 -25.46 -20.28
C ARG A 95 -7.22 -23.93 -20.36
N VAL A 96 -8.03 -23.30 -19.52
CA VAL A 96 -8.07 -21.86 -19.35
C VAL A 96 -6.77 -21.40 -18.70
N ASP A 97 -6.18 -20.31 -19.20
CA ASP A 97 -4.90 -19.81 -18.72
C ASP A 97 -5.06 -18.87 -17.52
N TRP A 98 -5.70 -19.39 -16.48
CA TRP A 98 -6.11 -18.62 -15.31
C TRP A 98 -4.94 -18.34 -14.34
N SER A 99 -5.00 -17.21 -13.65
CA SER A 99 -4.00 -16.73 -12.69
C SER A 99 -4.52 -16.59 -11.26
N SER A 100 -5.79 -16.26 -11.07
CA SER A 100 -6.42 -16.25 -9.73
C SER A 100 -7.94 -16.50 -9.80
N VAL A 101 -8.53 -16.89 -8.67
CA VAL A 101 -9.97 -17.06 -8.47
C VAL A 101 -10.34 -16.57 -7.08
N GLU A 102 -11.24 -15.58 -7.00
CA GLU A 102 -11.70 -15.03 -5.72
C GLU A 102 -13.15 -14.54 -5.78
N LEU A 103 -13.74 -14.27 -4.60
CA LEU A 103 -15.08 -13.73 -4.46
C LEU A 103 -15.05 -12.22 -4.22
N VAL A 104 -15.71 -11.46 -5.07
CA VAL A 104 -15.82 -10.00 -4.95
C VAL A 104 -17.27 -9.56 -5.09
N ARG A 105 -17.61 -8.43 -4.48
CA ARG A 105 -18.82 -7.67 -4.81
C ARG A 105 -18.43 -6.27 -5.24
N PHE A 106 -18.91 -5.84 -6.41
CA PHE A 106 -18.70 -4.49 -6.88
C PHE A 106 -19.84 -3.57 -6.45
N ILE A 107 -19.49 -2.44 -5.85
CA ILE A 107 -20.44 -1.35 -5.53
C ILE A 107 -20.13 -0.18 -6.44
N SER A 108 -21.14 0.34 -7.11
CA SER A 108 -21.06 1.55 -7.94
C SER A 108 -22.01 2.63 -7.40
N TYR A 109 -21.89 3.86 -7.92
CA TYR A 109 -22.65 5.00 -7.43
C TYR A 109 -23.35 5.77 -8.57
N GLN A 110 -24.63 6.06 -8.41
CA GLN A 110 -25.30 7.09 -9.19
C GLN A 110 -25.11 8.44 -8.49
N GLU A 111 -24.77 9.51 -9.21
CA GLU A 111 -24.52 10.82 -8.60
C GLU A 111 -25.83 11.57 -8.26
N GLU A 112 -26.88 11.42 -9.07
CA GLU A 112 -28.16 12.10 -8.86
C GLU A 112 -29.38 11.16 -9.06
N PRO A 113 -30.18 10.91 -8.00
CA PRO A 113 -29.80 11.09 -6.59
C PRO A 113 -28.56 10.24 -6.24
N TYR A 114 -27.83 10.63 -5.19
CA TYR A 114 -26.73 9.80 -4.72
C TYR A 114 -27.27 8.44 -4.24
N GLU A 115 -27.03 7.39 -5.02
CA GLU A 115 -27.50 6.04 -4.73
C GLU A 115 -26.40 5.02 -5.00
N GLU A 116 -26.18 4.13 -4.03
CA GLU A 116 -25.28 3.00 -4.18
C GLU A 116 -25.97 1.84 -4.87
N ILE A 117 -25.39 1.43 -5.99
CA ILE A 117 -25.83 0.28 -6.75
C ILE A 117 -24.95 -0.90 -6.34
N LYS A 118 -25.52 -1.76 -5.51
CA LYS A 118 -24.92 -3.02 -5.08
C LYS A 118 -24.99 -4.04 -6.22
N GLY A 119 -23.85 -4.38 -6.80
CA GLY A 119 -23.74 -5.44 -7.80
C GLY A 119 -23.95 -6.84 -7.19
N PRO A 120 -24.08 -7.89 -8.02
CA PRO A 120 -24.16 -9.27 -7.56
C PRO A 120 -22.86 -9.72 -6.86
N VAL A 121 -22.88 -10.89 -6.21
CA VAL A 121 -21.62 -11.58 -5.91
C VAL A 121 -20.98 -12.02 -7.21
N VAL A 122 -19.67 -11.86 -7.33
CA VAL A 122 -18.90 -12.22 -8.51
C VAL A 122 -17.85 -13.27 -8.13
N ILE A 123 -17.85 -14.41 -8.83
CA ILE A 123 -16.67 -15.26 -8.93
C ILE A 123 -15.75 -14.58 -9.96
N TRP A 124 -14.68 -13.98 -9.47
CA TRP A 124 -13.77 -13.15 -10.25
C TRP A 124 -12.52 -13.93 -10.60
N ILE A 125 -12.28 -14.12 -11.88
CA ILE A 125 -11.24 -15.03 -12.39
C ILE A 125 -10.22 -14.23 -13.18
N GLY A 126 -8.95 -14.29 -12.77
CA GLY A 126 -7.84 -13.73 -13.52
C GLY A 126 -7.43 -14.66 -14.66
N VAL A 127 -7.16 -14.11 -15.85
CA VAL A 127 -6.62 -14.81 -17.03
C VAL A 127 -5.41 -14.06 -17.53
N ARG A 128 -4.35 -14.79 -17.91
CA ARG A 128 -3.11 -14.17 -18.37
C ARG A 128 -3.34 -13.33 -19.64
N PRO A 129 -2.92 -12.05 -19.65
CA PRO A 129 -3.25 -11.12 -20.75
C PRO A 129 -2.85 -11.60 -22.14
N VAL A 130 -1.71 -12.30 -22.26
CA VAL A 130 -1.15 -12.78 -23.55
C VAL A 130 -2.13 -13.68 -24.31
N ARG A 131 -3.02 -14.40 -23.61
CA ARG A 131 -3.95 -15.37 -24.21
C ARG A 131 -5.42 -15.08 -23.95
N ALA A 132 -5.73 -14.04 -23.18
CA ALA A 132 -7.07 -13.81 -22.67
C ALA A 132 -8.13 -13.65 -23.78
N GLU A 133 -7.81 -12.92 -24.85
CA GLU A 133 -8.74 -12.67 -25.97
C GLU A 133 -8.87 -13.88 -26.91
N GLU A 134 -7.90 -14.80 -26.91
CA GLU A 134 -7.88 -16.02 -27.74
C GLU A 134 -8.60 -17.21 -27.08
N GLN A 135 -8.94 -17.11 -25.78
CA GLN A 135 -9.50 -18.20 -24.99
C GLN A 135 -11.02 -18.15 -24.77
N GLY A 136 -11.74 -17.34 -25.55
CA GLY A 136 -13.18 -17.13 -25.36
C GLY A 136 -14.02 -18.42 -25.31
N ASP A 137 -13.71 -19.41 -26.14
CA ASP A 137 -14.43 -20.69 -26.18
C ASP A 137 -14.12 -21.58 -24.96
N GLN A 138 -12.85 -21.65 -24.54
CA GLN A 138 -12.42 -22.38 -23.33
C GLN A 138 -13.06 -21.77 -22.08
N ILE A 139 -12.99 -20.43 -21.97
CA ILE A 139 -13.61 -19.67 -20.89
C ILE A 139 -15.12 -19.96 -20.84
N HIS A 140 -15.79 -19.92 -21.99
CA HIS A 140 -17.23 -20.17 -22.05
C HIS A 140 -17.60 -21.58 -21.57
N ARG A 141 -16.89 -22.62 -22.02
CA ARG A 141 -17.15 -24.02 -21.59
C ARG A 141 -16.89 -24.20 -20.09
N ALA A 142 -15.77 -23.70 -19.58
CA ALA A 142 -15.48 -23.74 -18.14
C ALA A 142 -16.59 -23.04 -17.34
N THR A 143 -17.06 -21.90 -17.83
CA THR A 143 -18.13 -21.14 -17.20
C THR A 143 -19.46 -21.90 -17.17
N GLN A 144 -19.79 -22.69 -18.20
CA GLN A 144 -21.02 -23.49 -18.17
C GLN A 144 -20.97 -24.52 -17.04
N HIS A 145 -19.84 -25.21 -16.85
CA HIS A 145 -19.66 -26.14 -15.73
C HIS A 145 -19.78 -25.43 -14.36
N ILE A 146 -19.26 -24.20 -14.25
CA ILE A 146 -19.39 -23.39 -13.03
C ILE A 146 -20.86 -23.04 -12.77
N LEU A 147 -21.61 -22.59 -13.79
CA LEU A 147 -23.02 -22.24 -13.65
C LEU A 147 -23.89 -23.46 -13.30
N GLU A 148 -23.60 -24.63 -13.87
CA GLU A 148 -24.27 -25.88 -13.52
C GLU A 148 -24.01 -26.28 -12.07
N LEU A 149 -22.77 -26.13 -11.58
CA LEU A 149 -22.43 -26.34 -10.18
C LEU A 149 -23.19 -25.40 -9.25
N LEU A 150 -23.23 -24.09 -9.56
CA LEU A 150 -23.95 -23.10 -8.75
C LEU A 150 -25.44 -23.43 -8.69
N LYS A 151 -26.03 -23.82 -9.82
CA LYS A 151 -27.43 -24.26 -9.89
C LYS A 151 -27.69 -25.51 -9.05
N LEU A 152 -26.80 -26.51 -9.09
CA LEU A 152 -26.90 -27.73 -8.27
C LEU A 152 -26.82 -27.42 -6.77
N LEU A 153 -26.09 -26.38 -6.40
CA LEU A 153 -25.96 -25.90 -5.02
C LEU A 153 -27.07 -24.91 -4.63
N ASP A 154 -28.03 -24.64 -5.52
CA ASP A 154 -29.11 -23.67 -5.30
C ASP A 154 -28.56 -22.26 -5.01
N ILE A 155 -27.70 -21.78 -5.91
CA ILE A 155 -27.10 -20.45 -5.90
C ILE A 155 -27.34 -19.81 -7.28
N ASP A 156 -28.18 -18.79 -7.34
CA ASP A 156 -28.62 -18.14 -8.58
C ASP A 156 -28.33 -16.63 -8.63
N ASP A 157 -27.79 -16.04 -7.57
CA ASP A 157 -27.50 -14.62 -7.41
C ASP A 157 -26.01 -14.26 -7.62
N VAL A 158 -25.28 -15.13 -8.33
CA VAL A 158 -23.83 -15.01 -8.59
C VAL A 158 -23.55 -14.83 -10.08
N THR A 159 -22.69 -13.86 -10.40
CA THR A 159 -22.12 -13.66 -11.74
C THR A 159 -20.72 -14.28 -11.81
N VAL A 160 -20.32 -14.80 -12.96
CA VAL A 160 -18.92 -15.18 -13.22
C VAL A 160 -18.31 -14.15 -14.16
N GLU A 161 -17.19 -13.54 -13.75
CA GLU A 161 -16.47 -12.54 -14.54
C GLU A 161 -14.98 -12.90 -14.67
N TYR A 162 -14.45 -12.76 -15.89
CA TYR A 162 -13.04 -12.97 -16.19
C TYR A 162 -12.35 -11.65 -16.49
N ARG A 163 -11.15 -11.45 -15.97
CA ARG A 163 -10.32 -10.26 -16.19
C ARG A 163 -8.92 -10.62 -16.68
N ALA A 164 -8.29 -9.70 -17.41
CA ALA A 164 -6.85 -9.77 -17.64
C ALA A 164 -6.11 -9.58 -16.30
N SER A 165 -5.26 -10.53 -15.92
CA SER A 165 -4.47 -10.45 -14.68
C SER A 165 -3.31 -11.43 -14.67
N THR A 166 -2.18 -11.00 -14.12
CA THR A 166 -1.02 -11.84 -13.80
C THR A 166 -0.78 -11.80 -12.29
N TYR A 167 -0.47 -12.94 -11.67
CA TYR A 167 -0.03 -13.00 -10.28
C TYR A 167 1.50 -12.92 -10.19
N ARG A 168 2.02 -12.17 -9.21
CA ARG A 168 3.45 -12.09 -8.90
C ARG A 168 3.70 -11.94 -7.41
N LEU A 169 4.88 -12.37 -6.96
CA LEU A 169 5.41 -11.99 -5.67
C LEU A 169 5.71 -10.49 -5.66
N LEU A 170 5.48 -9.83 -4.52
CA LEU A 170 5.66 -8.38 -4.39
C LEU A 170 7.00 -8.05 -3.72
N ASN A 171 8.07 -8.79 -4.01
CA ASN A 171 9.42 -8.39 -3.66
C ASN A 171 10.03 -7.53 -4.78
N GLY A 172 11.16 -6.92 -4.49
CA GLY A 172 11.90 -6.11 -5.45
C GLY A 172 11.74 -4.62 -5.22
N THR A 173 12.36 -3.85 -6.10
CA THR A 173 12.44 -2.39 -6.03
C THR A 173 11.04 -1.79 -5.90
N PRO A 174 10.71 -1.08 -4.80
CA PRO A 174 9.45 -0.33 -4.73
C PRO A 174 9.25 0.58 -5.93
N LEU A 175 7.99 0.78 -6.30
CA LEU A 175 7.61 1.82 -7.23
C LEU A 175 8.08 3.19 -6.68
N LEU A 176 8.34 4.12 -7.60
CA LEU A 176 8.59 5.50 -7.19
C LEU A 176 7.23 6.12 -6.81
N PRO A 177 7.16 6.93 -5.73
CA PRO A 177 5.95 7.66 -5.43
C PRO A 177 5.55 8.53 -6.63
N SER A 178 4.25 8.66 -6.87
CA SER A 178 3.75 9.42 -8.02
C SER A 178 4.20 10.88 -7.94
N GLU A 179 4.23 11.59 -9.09
CA GLU A 179 4.54 13.03 -9.07
C GLU A 179 3.57 13.83 -8.20
N ASP A 180 2.35 13.34 -7.97
CA ASP A 180 1.37 13.96 -7.09
C ASP A 180 1.70 13.69 -5.60
N ASP A 181 2.27 12.54 -5.26
CA ASP A 181 2.79 12.24 -3.91
C ASP A 181 4.04 13.07 -3.61
N ILE A 182 4.96 13.14 -4.59
CA ILE A 182 6.14 14.00 -4.51
C ILE A 182 5.70 15.46 -4.43
N ARG A 183 4.67 15.86 -5.20
CA ARG A 183 4.06 17.19 -5.11
C ARG A 183 3.41 17.40 -3.77
N TYR A 184 2.68 16.48 -3.17
CA TYR A 184 2.13 16.63 -1.82
C TYR A 184 3.24 16.84 -0.79
N ILE A 185 4.32 16.05 -0.87
CA ILE A 185 5.53 16.22 -0.03
C ILE A 185 6.21 17.58 -0.28
N THR A 186 6.20 18.09 -1.51
CA THR A 186 6.77 19.42 -1.86
C THR A 186 5.78 20.60 -1.73
N TYR A 187 4.47 20.35 -1.66
CA TYR A 187 3.40 21.36 -1.56
C TYR A 187 3.19 21.83 -0.13
N LEU A 188 3.70 21.06 0.84
CA LEU A 188 3.84 21.50 2.22
C LEU A 188 4.97 22.53 2.31
N ARG A 189 4.75 23.69 1.68
CA ARG A 189 5.64 24.86 1.69
C ARG A 189 5.90 25.38 3.12
N ASP A 190 5.18 24.85 4.09
CA ASP A 190 5.21 25.22 5.50
C ASP A 190 5.22 24.02 6.47
N GLU A 191 5.64 22.82 6.03
CA GLU A 191 5.87 21.73 7.00
C GLU A 191 7.01 22.11 7.96
N SER A 192 6.83 21.86 9.25
CA SER A 192 7.91 22.05 10.21
C SER A 192 9.05 21.07 9.91
N ILE A 193 10.28 21.47 10.25
CA ILE A 193 11.43 20.57 10.17
C ILE A 193 11.22 19.30 11.01
N GLU A 194 10.44 19.38 12.09
CA GLU A 194 10.11 18.24 12.94
C GLU A 194 9.31 17.17 12.18
N LEU A 195 8.24 17.55 11.48
CA LEU A 195 7.45 16.64 10.64
C LEU A 195 8.27 16.09 9.48
N THR A 196 9.08 16.93 8.86
CA THR A 196 10.03 16.56 7.81
C THR A 196 10.97 15.45 8.32
N MET A 197 11.53 15.64 9.51
CA MET A 197 12.46 14.70 10.14
C MET A 197 11.79 13.42 10.61
N ILE A 198 10.52 13.44 11.02
CA ILE A 198 9.74 12.24 11.33
C ILE A 198 9.70 11.34 10.07
N LYS A 199 9.23 11.88 8.94
CA LYS A 199 9.13 11.13 7.67
C LYS A 199 10.48 10.56 7.20
N LEU A 200 11.55 11.33 7.32
CA LEU A 200 12.90 10.90 6.93
C LEU A 200 13.49 9.84 7.87
N ARG A 201 13.06 9.80 9.13
CA ARG A 201 13.51 8.82 10.11
C ARG A 201 12.69 7.55 10.09
N THR A 202 11.42 7.59 9.69
CA THR A 202 10.52 6.42 9.61
C THR A 202 11.19 5.15 9.05
N PRO A 203 11.94 5.20 7.93
CA PRO A 203 12.64 4.02 7.38
C PRO A 203 13.70 3.37 8.29
N LEU A 204 14.13 4.10 9.32
CA LEU A 204 15.20 3.74 10.25
C LEU A 204 14.68 3.56 11.69
N THR A 205 13.36 3.59 11.90
CA THR A 205 12.75 3.33 13.21
C THR A 205 12.47 1.84 13.41
N HIS A 206 12.10 1.45 14.63
CA HIS A 206 11.66 0.09 14.95
C HIS A 206 10.16 -0.15 14.73
N ALA A 207 9.41 0.82 14.19
CA ALA A 207 8.00 0.61 13.87
C ALA A 207 7.87 -0.33 12.66
N LEU A 208 6.90 -1.23 12.65
CA LEU A 208 6.71 -2.19 11.57
C LEU A 208 6.50 -1.49 10.21
N GLY A 209 6.90 -2.18 9.13
CA GLY A 209 7.07 -1.56 7.81
C GLY A 209 8.53 -1.27 7.45
N LEU A 210 9.50 -1.82 8.21
CA LEU A 210 10.93 -1.77 7.87
C LEU A 210 11.18 -2.50 6.55
N SER A 211 11.75 -1.76 5.59
CA SER A 211 12.36 -2.35 4.41
C SER A 211 13.59 -3.18 4.82
N ILE A 212 13.67 -4.40 4.32
CA ILE A 212 14.77 -5.32 4.54
C ILE A 212 15.21 -5.97 3.23
N SER A 213 16.44 -6.47 3.21
CA SER A 213 16.97 -7.28 2.11
C SER A 213 18.02 -8.26 2.64
N SER A 214 18.29 -9.31 1.87
CA SER A 214 19.47 -10.15 2.09
C SER A 214 20.72 -9.45 1.56
N THR A 215 21.84 -9.60 2.25
CA THR A 215 23.15 -9.11 1.76
C THR A 215 23.58 -9.78 0.45
N ASP A 216 23.02 -10.95 0.12
CA ASP A 216 23.28 -11.66 -1.14
C ASP A 216 22.50 -11.06 -2.33
N THR A 217 21.42 -10.32 -2.03
CA THR A 217 20.50 -9.68 -2.98
C THR A 217 20.12 -8.28 -2.49
N PRO A 218 21.08 -7.37 -2.33
CA PRO A 218 20.83 -6.05 -1.75
C PRO A 218 19.93 -5.16 -2.62
N GLU A 219 19.68 -5.56 -3.87
CA GLU A 219 18.80 -4.87 -4.82
C GLU A 219 17.32 -5.31 -4.70
N VAL A 220 17.04 -6.43 -4.04
CA VAL A 220 15.69 -6.95 -3.84
C VAL A 220 15.21 -6.53 -2.47
N GLU A 221 14.09 -5.82 -2.42
CA GLU A 221 13.48 -5.37 -1.19
C GLU A 221 12.27 -6.24 -0.82
N GLY A 222 12.10 -6.46 0.47
CA GLY A 222 10.82 -6.78 1.08
C GLY A 222 10.69 -6.06 2.41
N THR A 223 9.76 -6.51 3.24
CA THR A 223 9.40 -5.87 4.49
C THR A 223 9.42 -6.89 5.63
N MET A 224 9.84 -6.45 6.82
CA MET A 224 9.72 -7.26 8.03
C MET A 224 8.29 -7.21 8.58
N ALA A 225 7.71 -8.37 8.88
CA ALA A 225 6.32 -8.51 9.32
C ALA A 225 6.15 -8.12 10.79
N VAL A 226 6.83 -8.84 11.67
CA VAL A 226 6.67 -8.73 13.13
C VAL A 226 7.97 -9.07 13.85
N TYR A 227 8.11 -8.53 15.06
CA TYR A 227 9.05 -8.96 16.08
C TYR A 227 8.50 -10.13 16.88
N MET A 228 9.33 -11.12 17.08
CA MET A 228 9.08 -12.28 17.93
C MET A 228 10.20 -12.43 18.96
N LYS A 229 9.96 -13.25 19.99
CA LYS A 229 10.97 -13.63 20.98
C LYS A 229 10.96 -15.14 21.19
N MET A 230 12.12 -15.67 21.53
CA MET A 230 12.30 -17.07 21.96
C MET A 230 13.27 -17.06 23.15
N GLY A 231 12.72 -17.13 24.37
CA GLY A 231 13.48 -16.77 25.58
C GLY A 231 13.98 -15.33 25.50
N ASP A 232 15.28 -15.13 25.66
CA ASP A 232 15.91 -13.81 25.55
C ASP A 232 16.18 -13.39 24.09
N GLU A 233 16.10 -14.31 23.12
CA GLU A 233 16.43 -14.04 21.72
C GLU A 233 15.34 -13.24 21.03
N MET A 234 15.73 -12.17 20.33
CA MET A 234 14.83 -11.38 19.50
C MET A 234 14.87 -11.90 18.06
N LEU A 235 13.71 -12.11 17.47
CA LEU A 235 13.55 -12.65 16.13
C LEU A 235 12.73 -11.69 15.26
N GLY A 236 13.00 -11.69 13.96
CA GLY A 236 12.16 -11.08 12.94
C GLY A 236 11.53 -12.14 12.04
N LEU A 237 10.31 -11.88 11.59
CA LEU A 237 9.60 -12.68 10.58
C LEU A 237 9.48 -11.89 9.26
N THR A 238 9.66 -12.56 8.13
CA THR A 238 9.37 -12.01 6.79
C THR A 238 9.05 -13.14 5.81
N CYS A 239 8.76 -12.80 4.55
CA CYS A 239 8.69 -13.76 3.46
C CYS A 239 10.06 -14.37 3.17
N ARG A 240 10.09 -15.67 2.87
CA ARG A 240 11.32 -16.34 2.47
C ARG A 240 11.85 -15.76 1.18
N HIS A 241 11.02 -15.58 0.16
CA HIS A 241 11.48 -15.08 -1.13
C HIS A 241 12.10 -13.66 -1.08
N THR A 242 11.93 -12.92 0.01
CA THR A 242 12.62 -11.65 0.27
C THR A 242 14.10 -11.84 0.58
N LEU A 243 14.48 -12.97 1.20
CA LEU A 243 15.85 -13.24 1.66
C LEU A 243 16.64 -14.17 0.73
N PHE A 244 15.99 -14.74 -0.29
CA PHE A 244 16.57 -15.72 -1.19
C PHE A 244 16.43 -15.31 -2.65
N LYS A 245 17.44 -15.64 -3.48
CA LYS A 245 17.32 -15.57 -4.94
C LYS A 245 16.33 -16.64 -5.40
N SER A 246 15.40 -16.27 -6.28
CA SER A 246 14.43 -17.16 -6.93
C SER A 246 15.11 -18.39 -7.56
N ASP A 247 16.30 -18.21 -8.13
CA ASP A 247 16.99 -19.22 -8.94
C ASP A 247 18.10 -19.98 -8.19
N SER A 248 18.16 -19.85 -6.86
CA SER A 248 19.21 -20.50 -6.06
C SER A 248 18.88 -21.95 -5.74
N HIS A 249 19.91 -22.82 -5.67
CA HIS A 249 19.76 -24.20 -5.15
C HIS A 249 19.13 -24.20 -3.75
N ASP A 250 19.40 -23.14 -2.97
CA ASP A 250 18.81 -22.84 -1.67
C ASP A 250 17.28 -22.74 -1.72
N ALA A 251 16.66 -22.33 -2.85
CA ALA A 251 15.21 -22.20 -2.99
C ALA A 251 14.46 -23.54 -2.79
N SER A 252 15.14 -24.65 -3.06
CA SER A 252 14.57 -26.00 -3.07
C SER A 252 14.77 -26.79 -1.76
N THR A 253 15.39 -26.20 -0.74
CA THR A 253 15.72 -26.87 0.52
C THR A 253 15.28 -26.07 1.75
N ASN A 254 15.03 -26.80 2.84
CA ASN A 254 14.92 -26.18 4.16
C ASN A 254 16.29 -25.63 4.56
N GLN A 255 16.31 -24.44 5.17
CA GLN A 255 17.51 -23.81 5.67
C GLN A 255 17.38 -23.71 7.18
N ASP A 256 18.29 -24.38 7.91
CA ASP A 256 18.29 -24.41 9.36
C ASP A 256 19.70 -24.11 9.87
N SER A 257 19.86 -22.94 10.49
CA SER A 257 21.13 -22.53 11.09
C SER A 257 21.26 -22.96 12.56
N SER A 258 20.30 -23.73 13.10
CA SER A 258 20.33 -24.25 14.47
C SER A 258 20.96 -25.64 14.61
N SER A 259 21.19 -26.36 13.50
CA SER A 259 21.90 -27.65 13.52
C SER A 259 23.39 -27.48 13.78
N SER A 260 23.85 -27.98 14.92
CA SER A 260 25.20 -27.84 15.47
C SER A 260 26.23 -28.85 14.93
N GLU A 261 26.21 -29.20 13.64
CA GLU A 261 27.34 -29.87 13.01
C GLU A 261 27.78 -29.09 11.76
N PRO A 262 28.97 -28.46 11.76
CA PRO A 262 29.57 -27.97 10.54
C PRO A 262 30.01 -29.21 9.76
N ASP A 263 29.18 -29.65 8.81
CA ASP A 263 29.65 -30.62 7.83
C ASP A 263 30.81 -29.94 7.09
N SER A 264 32.01 -30.51 7.21
CA SER A 264 33.30 -29.88 6.83
C SER A 264 33.43 -29.54 5.33
N SER A 265 32.38 -29.77 4.54
CA SER A 265 32.26 -29.41 3.13
C SER A 265 31.10 -28.46 2.80
N ASN A 266 30.28 -28.02 3.76
CA ASN A 266 29.11 -27.18 3.51
C ASN A 266 28.98 -26.03 4.52
N THR A 267 29.95 -25.13 4.53
CA THR A 267 29.79 -23.80 5.14
C THR A 267 28.87 -22.96 4.28
N SER A 268 27.56 -23.21 4.32
CA SER A 268 26.60 -22.24 3.77
C SER A 268 26.79 -20.96 4.56
N PRO A 269 27.27 -19.85 3.95
CA PRO A 269 27.47 -18.61 4.66
C PRO A 269 26.11 -18.18 5.18
N HIS A 270 25.97 -18.09 6.50
CA HIS A 270 24.72 -17.69 7.10
C HIS A 270 24.27 -16.35 6.51
N LYS A 271 23.06 -16.32 5.96
CA LYS A 271 22.53 -15.16 5.24
C LYS A 271 22.25 -14.02 6.22
N ASN A 272 22.89 -12.88 6.00
CA ASN A 272 22.66 -11.68 6.79
C ASN A 272 21.46 -10.91 6.23
N VAL A 273 20.68 -10.33 7.14
CA VAL A 273 19.53 -9.48 6.83
C VAL A 273 19.94 -8.04 7.15
N GLN A 274 19.79 -7.15 6.18
CA GLN A 274 20.07 -5.72 6.35
C GLN A 274 18.78 -4.90 6.28
N VAL A 275 18.72 -3.81 7.04
CA VAL A 275 17.69 -2.78 6.89
C VAL A 275 18.01 -1.94 5.65
N LEU A 276 16.98 -1.54 4.91
CA LEU A 276 17.05 -0.87 3.62
C LEU A 276 17.82 -1.67 2.57
N SER A 277 17.13 -1.95 1.46
CA SER A 277 17.82 -2.33 0.22
C SER A 277 18.76 -1.20 -0.25
N THR A 278 19.74 -1.52 -1.10
CA THR A 278 20.59 -0.50 -1.74
C THR A 278 19.76 0.55 -2.50
N PRO A 279 18.71 0.18 -3.25
CA PRO A 279 17.78 1.14 -3.84
C PRO A 279 17.03 1.99 -2.80
N ALA A 280 16.60 1.44 -1.66
CA ALA A 280 15.92 2.20 -0.62
C ALA A 280 16.83 3.18 0.09
N LEU A 281 18.08 2.79 0.42
CA LEU A 281 19.05 3.76 0.96
C LEU A 281 19.28 4.89 -0.06
N THR A 282 19.48 4.54 -1.33
CA THR A 282 19.71 5.53 -2.38
C THR A 282 18.54 6.51 -2.48
N ARG A 283 17.31 6.02 -2.37
CA ARG A 283 16.10 6.87 -2.34
C ARG A 283 16.05 7.76 -1.11
N LEU A 284 16.33 7.24 0.08
CA LEU A 284 16.36 8.02 1.31
C LEU A 284 17.40 9.15 1.19
N VAL A 285 18.61 8.84 0.73
CA VAL A 285 19.68 9.83 0.51
C VAL A 285 19.22 10.91 -0.49
N LYS A 286 18.61 10.51 -1.61
CA LYS A 286 18.08 11.44 -2.61
C LYS A 286 16.94 12.32 -2.07
N ASP A 287 16.04 11.79 -1.24
CA ASP A 287 14.96 12.58 -0.62
C ASP A 287 15.54 13.62 0.34
N VAL A 288 16.50 13.24 1.17
CA VAL A 288 17.20 14.17 2.07
C VAL A 288 17.91 15.27 1.27
N GLU A 289 18.67 14.92 0.24
CA GLU A 289 19.37 15.87 -0.64
C GLU A 289 18.40 16.82 -1.35
N SER A 290 17.28 16.31 -1.87
CA SER A 290 16.22 17.10 -2.49
C SER A 290 15.60 18.13 -1.53
N ARG A 291 15.37 17.75 -0.27
CA ARG A 291 14.84 18.64 0.77
C ARG A 291 15.85 19.72 1.19
N ILE A 292 17.14 19.39 1.24
CA ILE A 292 18.22 20.37 1.46
C ILE A 292 18.22 21.40 0.33
N ASP A 293 18.17 20.96 -0.92
CA ASP A 293 18.20 21.85 -2.07
C ASP A 293 16.94 22.72 -2.19
N THR A 294 15.79 22.18 -1.80
CA THR A 294 14.55 22.94 -1.66
C THR A 294 14.70 24.03 -0.60
N SER A 295 15.24 23.70 0.57
CA SER A 295 15.47 24.66 1.66
C SER A 295 16.46 25.75 1.27
N ARG A 296 17.54 25.40 0.53
CA ARG A 296 18.51 26.37 -0.02
C ARG A 296 17.89 27.31 -1.05
N ARG A 297 16.99 26.81 -1.91
CA ARG A 297 16.25 27.65 -2.86
C ARG A 297 15.34 28.64 -2.14
N MET A 298 14.64 28.18 -1.10
CA MET A 298 13.80 29.05 -0.27
C MET A 298 14.63 30.11 0.48
N LEU A 299 15.74 29.72 1.10
CA LEU A 299 16.67 30.64 1.78
C LEU A 299 17.14 31.77 0.85
N ARG A 300 17.61 31.43 -0.37
CA ARG A 300 18.03 32.42 -1.37
C ARG A 300 16.93 33.40 -1.73
N ARG A 301 15.68 32.93 -1.85
CA ARG A 301 14.53 33.78 -2.13
C ARG A 301 14.24 34.75 -0.98
N GLU A 302 14.29 34.30 0.27
CA GLU A 302 14.03 35.18 1.42
C GLU A 302 15.16 36.19 1.64
N LEU A 303 16.42 35.81 1.40
CA LEU A 303 17.55 36.74 1.38
C LEU A 303 17.38 37.82 0.30
N GLY A 304 16.97 37.44 -0.92
CA GLY A 304 16.71 38.41 -1.99
C GLY A 304 15.59 39.41 -1.65
N LYS A 305 14.48 38.95 -1.04
CA LYS A 305 13.43 39.86 -0.55
C LYS A 305 13.95 40.82 0.52
N MET A 306 14.81 40.32 1.42
CA MET A 306 15.41 41.13 2.47
C MET A 306 16.33 42.21 1.86
N GLU A 307 17.14 41.86 0.86
CA GLU A 307 17.96 42.81 0.10
C GLU A 307 17.10 43.86 -0.62
N GLU A 308 16.00 43.46 -1.27
CA GLU A 308 15.06 44.39 -1.92
C GLU A 308 14.41 45.36 -0.92
N LEU A 309 13.92 44.86 0.22
CA LEU A 309 13.32 45.70 1.26
C LEU A 309 14.32 46.69 1.86
N VAL A 310 15.56 46.25 2.06
CA VAL A 310 16.64 47.14 2.50
C VAL A 310 16.94 48.17 1.41
N ALA A 311 17.10 47.76 0.15
CA ALA A 311 17.38 48.68 -0.95
C ALA A 311 16.28 49.74 -1.15
N ASP A 312 15.01 49.35 -1.05
CA ASP A 312 13.87 50.28 -1.14
C ASP A 312 13.81 51.28 0.02
N ARG A 313 14.32 50.91 1.21
CA ARG A 313 14.46 51.82 2.35
C ARG A 313 15.49 52.93 2.10
N TRP A 314 16.51 52.64 1.30
CA TRP A 314 17.63 53.56 1.02
C TRP A 314 17.51 54.32 -0.31
N LYS A 315 16.42 54.14 -1.08
CA LYS A 315 16.14 54.98 -2.25
C LYS A 315 15.92 56.44 -1.79
N PRO A 316 16.66 57.43 -2.33
CA PRO A 316 16.42 58.84 -2.02
C PRO A 316 14.96 59.18 -2.32
N ARG A 317 14.24 59.72 -1.34
CA ARG A 317 12.94 60.35 -1.60
C ARG A 317 13.22 61.64 -2.37
N CYS A 318 13.21 61.56 -3.70
CA CYS A 318 13.08 62.77 -4.52
C CYS A 318 11.65 63.29 -4.30
N ASP A 319 11.45 64.05 -3.22
CA ASP A 319 10.37 65.03 -3.21
C ASP A 319 10.71 66.00 -4.34
N SER A 320 9.85 66.03 -5.36
CA SER A 320 9.91 67.06 -6.39
C SER A 320 9.55 68.39 -5.73
N GLU A 321 10.52 69.02 -5.07
CA GLU A 321 10.54 70.46 -4.90
C GLU A 321 10.75 71.06 -6.30
N ASN A 322 9.66 71.44 -6.95
CA ASN A 322 9.69 72.46 -7.98
C ASN A 322 8.58 73.47 -7.69
N ASP A 323 9.03 74.64 -7.22
CA ASP A 323 8.51 75.97 -7.44
C ASP A 323 7.01 76.21 -7.25
N SER A 324 6.67 76.86 -6.13
CA SER A 324 5.61 77.86 -6.09
C SER A 324 5.92 78.89 -5.00
N GLU A 325 6.14 80.14 -5.42
CA GLU A 325 6.16 81.36 -4.61
C GLU A 325 5.02 81.44 -3.55
N PRO A 326 5.19 82.23 -2.47
CA PRO A 326 4.32 82.17 -1.29
C PRO A 326 2.93 82.75 -1.55
N LYS A 327 1.89 82.05 -1.06
CA LYS A 327 0.57 82.66 -0.77
C LYS A 327 0.34 82.68 0.75
N PRO A 328 -0.31 83.73 1.27
CA PRO A 328 -0.38 83.97 2.71
C PRO A 328 -1.50 83.17 3.37
N ASP A 329 -1.14 82.66 4.55
CA ASP A 329 -1.93 82.36 5.75
C ASP A 329 -3.47 82.46 5.66
N ASP A 330 -4.14 81.32 5.64
CA ASP A 330 -5.47 81.15 6.25
C ASP A 330 -5.44 79.99 7.25
N GLY A 331 -5.49 80.36 8.53
CA GLY A 331 -5.55 79.41 9.62
C GLY A 331 -6.78 78.52 9.53
N SER A 332 -6.56 77.22 9.38
CA SER A 332 -7.37 76.19 10.05
C SER A 332 -6.57 74.90 10.13
N GLY A 333 -6.40 74.40 11.35
CA GLY A 333 -5.66 73.17 11.61
C GLY A 333 -6.34 71.98 10.95
N SER A 334 -5.57 71.22 10.17
CA SER A 334 -5.91 69.84 9.85
C SER A 334 -4.62 69.03 9.89
N GLN A 335 -4.42 68.31 11.01
CA GLN A 335 -3.39 67.28 11.14
C GLN A 335 -3.54 66.30 9.97
N ARG A 336 -2.56 66.24 9.05
CA ARG A 336 -2.40 65.08 8.17
C ARG A 336 -1.82 63.94 8.99
N PRO A 337 -2.53 62.82 9.18
CA PRO A 337 -2.02 61.70 9.95
C PRO A 337 -1.07 60.83 9.10
N SER A 338 0.06 60.46 9.71
CA SER A 338 0.56 59.08 9.83
C SER A 338 0.86 58.21 8.59
N HIS A 339 0.88 58.71 7.35
CA HIS A 339 1.11 57.84 6.19
C HIS A 339 2.55 57.29 6.08
N THR A 340 3.54 58.05 6.58
CA THR A 340 4.97 57.72 6.52
C THR A 340 5.37 56.73 7.62
N ILE A 341 4.94 56.98 8.86
CA ILE A 341 5.19 56.10 10.02
C ILE A 341 4.53 54.73 9.81
N ALA A 342 3.33 54.69 9.21
CA ALA A 342 2.63 53.44 8.92
C ALA A 342 3.28 52.61 7.79
N LYS A 343 4.02 53.24 6.87
CA LYS A 343 4.77 52.54 5.82
C LYS A 343 6.06 51.95 6.38
N ASP A 344 6.82 52.75 7.14
CA ASP A 344 8.08 52.32 7.75
C ASP A 344 7.83 51.18 8.77
N SER A 345 6.75 51.25 9.56
CA SER A 345 6.33 50.16 10.46
C SER A 345 5.96 48.87 9.72
N LYS A 346 5.26 48.95 8.58
CA LYS A 346 4.90 47.76 7.78
C LYS A 346 6.10 47.12 7.10
N ASP A 347 7.09 47.91 6.68
CA ASP A 347 8.31 47.40 6.07
C ASP A 347 9.25 46.79 7.12
N ASP A 348 9.27 47.31 8.35
CA ASP A 348 9.95 46.69 9.49
C ASP A 348 9.30 45.33 9.87
N ASP A 349 7.97 45.23 9.89
CA ASP A 349 7.26 43.96 10.10
C ASP A 349 7.60 42.92 9.02
N LYS A 350 7.68 43.34 7.75
CA LYS A 350 8.09 42.45 6.65
C LYS A 350 9.55 42.00 6.77
N LEU A 351 10.44 42.91 7.15
CA LEU A 351 11.86 42.62 7.34
C LEU A 351 12.05 41.60 8.48
N GLU A 352 11.34 41.79 9.59
CA GLU A 352 11.36 40.86 10.72
C GLU A 352 10.79 39.48 10.33
N ARG A 353 9.72 39.44 9.54
CA ARG A 353 9.21 38.17 8.98
C ARG A 353 10.23 37.48 8.08
N CYS A 354 10.93 38.23 7.23
CA CYS A 354 11.99 37.66 6.37
C CYS A 354 13.15 37.10 7.20
N ARG A 355 13.58 37.81 8.26
CA ARG A 355 14.62 37.32 9.19
C ARG A 355 14.23 36.01 9.85
N LYS A 356 12.98 35.89 10.31
CA LYS A 356 12.46 34.65 10.91
C LYS A 356 12.47 33.49 9.91
N GLU A 357 12.07 33.74 8.67
CA GLU A 357 12.11 32.71 7.62
C GLU A 357 13.55 32.33 7.25
N VAL A 358 14.48 33.28 7.15
CA VAL A 358 15.91 33.01 6.92
C VAL A 358 16.47 32.10 8.02
N ALA A 359 16.27 32.46 9.28
CA ALA A 359 16.73 31.67 10.42
C ALA A 359 16.11 30.26 10.44
N LYS A 360 14.82 30.14 10.11
CA LYS A 360 14.13 28.85 9.95
C LYS A 360 14.80 28.00 8.87
N ARG A 361 15.04 28.54 7.67
CA ARG A 361 15.64 27.77 6.55
C ARG A 361 17.09 27.40 6.80
N GLU A 362 17.87 28.25 7.47
CA GLU A 362 19.22 27.90 7.92
C GLU A 362 19.21 26.73 8.91
N ASN A 363 18.29 26.75 9.88
CA ASN A 363 18.10 25.63 10.80
C ASN A 363 17.68 24.35 10.07
N ASP A 364 16.72 24.42 9.14
CA ASP A 364 16.27 23.27 8.33
C ASP A 364 17.46 22.61 7.60
N ILE A 365 18.29 23.42 6.92
CA ILE A 365 19.49 22.96 6.20
C ILE A 365 20.47 22.29 7.16
N ASN A 366 20.74 22.90 8.32
CA ASN A 366 21.66 22.36 9.31
C ASN A 366 21.19 21.01 9.86
N VAL A 367 19.90 20.88 10.18
CA VAL A 367 19.30 19.63 10.68
C VAL A 367 19.38 18.53 9.61
N LEU A 368 19.01 18.85 8.37
CA LEU A 368 19.02 17.88 7.26
C LEU A 368 20.44 17.43 6.90
N ASN A 369 21.43 18.33 6.88
CA ASN A 369 22.83 17.98 6.63
C ASN A 369 23.35 17.02 7.70
N LYS A 370 23.10 17.30 8.99
CA LYS A 370 23.49 16.40 10.09
C LYS A 370 22.84 15.02 9.94
N PHE A 371 21.59 14.97 9.50
CA PHE A 371 20.91 13.71 9.25
C PHE A 371 21.51 12.96 8.05
N LEU A 372 21.83 13.66 6.97
CA LEU A 372 22.48 13.07 5.79
C LEU A 372 23.84 12.46 6.14
N GLU A 373 24.67 13.18 6.91
CA GLU A 373 25.94 12.68 7.42
C GLU A 373 25.75 11.43 8.28
N LYS A 374 24.76 11.45 9.18
CA LYS A 374 24.40 10.29 10.00
C LYS A 374 24.03 9.08 9.13
N VAL A 375 23.15 9.26 8.14
CA VAL A 375 22.73 8.18 7.24
C VAL A 375 23.91 7.61 6.46
N LYS A 376 24.78 8.46 5.91
CA LYS A 376 25.97 8.03 5.16
C LYS A 376 26.99 7.30 6.05
N ASN A 377 27.16 7.72 7.30
CA ASN A 377 28.17 7.16 8.20
C ASN A 377 27.71 5.89 8.93
N GLU A 378 26.43 5.80 9.29
CA GLU A 378 25.87 4.69 10.08
C GLU A 378 25.15 3.63 9.23
N TYR A 379 24.76 3.95 7.99
CA TYR A 379 24.01 3.05 7.10
C TYR A 379 24.63 2.97 5.70
N GLY A 380 25.83 3.52 5.48
CA GLY A 380 26.42 3.64 4.16
C GLY A 380 26.80 2.30 3.52
N THR A 381 27.26 1.34 4.32
CA THR A 381 27.66 0.00 3.83
C THR A 381 26.69 -1.10 4.26
N PRO A 382 26.64 -2.24 3.54
CA PRO A 382 25.80 -3.38 3.93
C PRO A 382 26.04 -3.90 5.35
N GLU A 383 27.30 -3.91 5.81
CA GLU A 383 27.69 -4.38 7.13
C GLU A 383 27.11 -3.48 8.23
N GLN A 384 27.16 -2.16 8.01
CA GLN A 384 26.63 -1.17 8.95
C GLN A 384 25.09 -1.25 9.06
N ARG A 385 24.42 -1.70 8.01
CA ARG A 385 22.97 -1.88 7.96
C ARG A 385 22.49 -3.27 8.37
N THR A 386 23.39 -4.21 8.68
CA THR A 386 23.00 -5.58 9.02
C THR A 386 22.30 -5.61 10.37
N ILE A 387 21.02 -5.98 10.37
CA ILE A 387 20.15 -6.01 11.55
C ILE A 387 19.99 -7.40 12.16
N GLY A 388 20.38 -8.44 11.42
CA GLY A 388 20.21 -9.80 11.89
C GLY A 388 20.76 -10.85 10.95
N ARG A 389 20.54 -12.10 11.31
CA ARG A 389 21.04 -13.28 10.60
C ARG A 389 19.95 -14.33 10.52
N MET A 390 19.76 -14.92 9.36
CA MET A 390 18.78 -15.97 9.14
C MET A 390 18.94 -17.12 10.15
N LEU A 391 17.82 -17.53 10.73
CA LEU A 391 17.72 -18.65 11.66
C LEU A 391 17.16 -19.88 10.95
N TYR A 392 15.99 -19.71 10.35
CA TYR A 392 15.27 -20.80 9.72
C TYR A 392 14.38 -20.31 8.58
N SER A 393 14.27 -21.12 7.54
CA SER A 393 13.25 -20.99 6.51
C SER A 393 12.91 -22.39 6.00
N PRO A 394 11.63 -22.79 5.92
CA PRO A 394 11.25 -23.97 5.16
C PRO A 394 11.52 -23.74 3.67
N LYS A 395 11.47 -24.83 2.91
CA LYS A 395 11.46 -24.80 1.44
C LYS A 395 10.24 -24.01 0.95
N LEU A 396 10.44 -23.22 -0.10
CA LEU A 396 9.35 -22.51 -0.76
C LEU A 396 8.44 -23.53 -1.46
N GLU A 397 7.21 -23.69 -0.99
CA GLU A 397 6.30 -24.67 -1.55
C GLU A 397 4.85 -24.16 -1.47
N PRO A 398 4.10 -24.15 -2.59
CA PRO A 398 2.67 -23.90 -2.56
C PRO A 398 1.91 -25.18 -2.22
N ASN A 399 0.79 -25.03 -1.51
CA ASN A 399 -0.13 -26.11 -1.17
C ASN A 399 0.53 -27.22 -0.32
N VAL A 400 1.13 -26.85 0.82
CA VAL A 400 2.04 -27.72 1.61
C VAL A 400 1.31 -28.73 2.51
N ASP A 401 -0.01 -28.68 2.59
CA ASP A 401 -0.85 -29.57 3.40
C ASP A 401 -2.32 -29.48 2.94
N ASP A 402 -3.21 -30.11 3.69
CA ASP A 402 -4.67 -30.09 3.45
C ASP A 402 -5.29 -28.68 3.57
N SER A 403 -4.59 -27.72 4.19
CA SER A 403 -5.04 -26.33 4.27
C SER A 403 -4.82 -25.60 2.93
N GLY A 404 -3.75 -25.96 2.22
CA GLY A 404 -3.43 -25.53 0.87
C GLY A 404 -2.81 -24.14 0.73
N PHE A 405 -2.31 -23.56 1.83
CA PHE A 405 -1.62 -22.26 1.81
C PHE A 405 -0.22 -22.34 1.19
N PHE A 406 0.36 -21.15 0.94
CA PHE A 406 1.71 -20.99 0.42
C PHE A 406 2.75 -20.87 1.55
N GLU A 407 3.71 -21.80 1.60
CA GLU A 407 4.77 -21.80 2.61
C GLU A 407 5.92 -20.91 2.19
N ASP A 408 5.79 -19.63 2.56
CA ASP A 408 6.75 -18.59 2.24
C ASP A 408 6.99 -17.69 3.46
N TRP A 409 7.80 -18.19 4.39
CA TRP A 409 8.18 -17.45 5.60
C TRP A 409 9.62 -17.75 5.99
N ALA A 410 10.27 -16.80 6.65
CA ALA A 410 11.62 -16.95 7.18
C ALA A 410 11.75 -16.24 8.52
N LEU A 411 12.45 -16.89 9.45
CA LEU A 411 12.85 -16.34 10.74
C LEU A 411 14.33 -15.98 10.73
N PHE A 412 14.66 -14.85 11.35
CA PHE A 412 16.04 -14.40 11.53
C PHE A 412 16.25 -13.84 12.93
N LYS A 413 17.43 -14.09 13.50
CA LYS A 413 17.84 -13.54 14.79
C LYS A 413 18.27 -12.09 14.63
N LEU A 414 17.71 -11.21 15.46
CA LEU A 414 18.00 -9.79 15.46
C LEU A 414 19.19 -9.46 16.36
N ASN A 415 19.99 -8.48 15.92
CA ASN A 415 21.10 -7.93 16.68
C ASN A 415 20.57 -7.05 17.81
N LYS A 416 20.37 -7.61 19.01
CA LYS A 416 19.74 -6.94 20.18
C LYS A 416 20.28 -5.53 20.46
N ASP A 417 21.57 -5.31 20.28
CA ASP A 417 22.23 -4.01 20.51
C ASP A 417 21.65 -2.86 19.69
N GLN A 418 21.10 -3.15 18.51
CA GLN A 418 20.47 -2.17 17.63
C GLN A 418 19.04 -1.78 18.05
N PHE A 419 18.48 -2.48 19.05
CA PHE A 419 17.10 -2.31 19.54
C PHE A 419 17.04 -1.88 21.02
N LYS A 420 18.17 -1.55 21.65
CA LYS A 420 18.25 -1.30 23.11
C LYS A 420 17.61 0.00 23.60
N THR A 421 17.42 1.01 22.75
CA THR A 421 16.84 2.30 23.16
C THR A 421 15.51 2.53 22.45
N GLN A 422 14.45 2.77 23.24
CA GLN A 422 13.12 3.17 22.75
C GLN A 422 12.37 2.15 21.87
N PHE A 423 12.77 0.87 21.89
CA PHE A 423 12.00 -0.20 21.26
C PHE A 423 10.63 -0.34 21.92
N ARG A 424 9.57 -0.30 21.10
CA ARG A 424 8.17 -0.36 21.55
C ARG A 424 7.45 -1.65 21.17
N GLY A 425 8.19 -2.68 20.72
CA GLY A 425 7.58 -3.92 20.28
C GLY A 425 6.89 -3.82 18.93
N ASN A 426 5.87 -4.65 18.72
CA ASN A 426 5.08 -4.62 17.49
C ASN A 426 4.12 -3.42 17.48
N VAL A 427 4.52 -2.37 16.77
CA VAL A 427 3.71 -1.17 16.54
C VAL A 427 3.75 -0.75 15.07
N ILE A 428 2.64 -0.25 14.53
CA ILE A 428 2.58 0.42 13.24
C ILE A 428 2.48 1.92 13.48
N ASP A 429 3.38 2.71 12.87
CA ASP A 429 3.19 4.16 12.77
C ASP A 429 2.12 4.45 11.72
N LEU A 430 1.00 5.04 12.15
CA LEU A 430 -0.13 5.41 11.28
C LEU A 430 0.19 6.57 10.33
N ASP A 431 1.41 7.11 10.38
CA ASP A 431 1.99 8.14 9.51
C ASP A 431 1.19 9.47 9.52
N ALA A 432 1.78 10.54 9.02
CA ALA A 432 1.11 11.82 8.78
C ALA A 432 0.51 11.94 7.37
N LYS A 433 0.76 10.96 6.49
CA LYS A 433 0.30 11.01 5.10
C LYS A 433 -1.23 10.95 5.01
N ILE A 434 -1.86 10.03 5.72
CA ILE A 434 -3.31 9.99 5.88
C ILE A 434 -3.71 10.89 7.05
N SER A 435 -4.59 11.86 6.81
CA SER A 435 -5.08 12.71 7.90
C SER A 435 -5.94 11.90 8.87
N LEU A 436 -5.97 12.29 10.16
CA LEU A 436 -6.85 11.64 11.15
C LEU A 436 -8.30 11.56 10.68
N GLY A 437 -8.83 12.66 10.12
CA GLY A 437 -10.21 12.71 9.63
C GLY A 437 -10.45 11.75 8.46
N GLU A 438 -9.49 11.64 7.55
CA GLU A 438 -9.56 10.70 6.43
C GLU A 438 -9.45 9.24 6.89
N PHE A 439 -8.51 8.96 7.79
CA PHE A 439 -8.36 7.64 8.39
C PHE A 439 -9.65 7.19 9.08
N LEU A 440 -10.20 8.03 9.96
CA LEU A 440 -11.45 7.72 10.67
C LEU A 440 -12.63 7.55 9.70
N LYS A 441 -12.71 8.37 8.65
CA LYS A 441 -13.75 8.22 7.62
C LYS A 441 -13.66 6.86 6.92
N LYS A 442 -12.46 6.39 6.59
CA LYS A 442 -12.27 5.07 5.95
C LYS A 442 -12.58 3.91 6.90
N MET A 443 -12.24 4.04 8.19
CA MET A 443 -12.31 2.94 9.16
C MET A 443 -13.66 2.79 9.89
N TYR A 444 -14.62 3.70 9.68
CA TYR A 444 -15.91 3.72 10.37
C TYR A 444 -17.11 4.06 9.50
N SER A 445 -18.24 3.42 9.79
CA SER A 445 -19.58 3.87 9.37
C SER A 445 -19.97 5.15 10.08
N LEU A 446 -20.02 6.28 9.36
CA LEU A 446 -20.58 7.53 9.86
C LEU A 446 -22.12 7.59 9.77
N LYS A 447 -22.75 6.61 9.11
CA LYS A 447 -24.20 6.59 8.83
C LYS A 447 -25.02 5.80 9.84
N SER A 448 -24.38 4.94 10.64
CA SER A 448 -25.10 4.06 11.56
C SER A 448 -25.52 4.78 12.84
N ASN A 449 -26.83 4.74 13.15
CA ASN A 449 -27.36 5.05 14.48
C ASN A 449 -27.13 3.91 15.50
N GLN A 450 -26.55 2.79 15.06
CA GLN A 450 -26.13 1.69 15.92
C GLN A 450 -24.60 1.71 16.07
N PRO A 451 -24.05 1.83 17.29
CA PRO A 451 -22.62 1.61 17.47
C PRO A 451 -22.27 0.23 16.93
N ASP A 452 -21.18 0.11 16.16
CA ASP A 452 -20.55 -1.17 15.87
C ASP A 452 -20.44 -1.92 17.22
N PRO A 453 -20.89 -3.17 17.36
CA PRO A 453 -20.97 -3.83 18.66
C PRO A 453 -19.61 -3.93 19.39
N GLU A 454 -18.49 -3.67 18.69
CA GLU A 454 -17.12 -3.56 19.21
C GLU A 454 -16.48 -2.16 19.05
N VAL A 455 -17.24 -1.03 19.01
CA VAL A 455 -16.62 0.32 18.96
C VAL A 455 -15.93 0.65 20.29
N GLU A 456 -14.67 0.25 20.40
CA GLU A 456 -13.71 0.81 21.35
C GLU A 456 -12.38 1.16 20.67
N PHE A 457 -12.31 1.19 19.33
CA PHE A 457 -11.10 1.71 18.67
C PHE A 457 -10.93 3.19 19.02
N GLN A 458 -9.80 3.50 19.65
CA GLN A 458 -9.36 4.85 19.93
C GLN A 458 -8.10 5.10 19.12
N TYR A 459 -8.13 6.14 18.27
CA TYR A 459 -6.95 6.50 17.50
C TYR A 459 -5.82 6.90 18.46
N PRO A 460 -4.65 6.24 18.41
CA PRO A 460 -3.58 6.49 19.36
C PRO A 460 -3.03 7.92 19.21
N LEU A 461 -2.90 8.66 20.32
CA LEU A 461 -2.44 10.05 20.30
C LEU A 461 -1.02 10.22 19.75
N ASP A 462 -0.17 9.21 19.93
CA ASP A 462 1.18 9.16 19.38
C ASP A 462 1.25 8.52 17.99
N ARG A 463 0.09 8.13 17.44
CA ARG A 463 -0.10 7.48 16.13
C ARG A 463 0.48 6.07 16.03
N LEU A 464 0.89 5.47 17.15
CA LEU A 464 1.43 4.11 17.15
C LEU A 464 0.30 3.11 17.45
N LEU A 465 -0.17 2.44 16.41
CA LEU A 465 -1.11 1.32 16.53
C LEU A 465 -0.36 0.12 17.11
N VAL A 466 -0.75 -0.33 18.29
CA VAL A 466 -0.16 -1.49 18.96
C VAL A 466 -0.72 -2.79 18.39
N LEU A 467 0.14 -3.78 18.15
CA LEU A 467 -0.26 -5.11 17.66
C LEU A 467 -0.03 -6.14 18.76
N ASN A 468 -1.10 -6.76 19.23
CA ASN A 468 -1.02 -7.70 20.36
C ASN A 468 -1.61 -9.09 20.08
N ASP A 469 -2.52 -9.21 19.11
CA ASP A 469 -3.27 -10.44 18.87
C ASP A 469 -3.20 -10.89 17.41
N ILE A 470 -3.48 -12.17 17.19
CA ILE A 470 -3.61 -12.77 15.86
C ILE A 470 -5.08 -13.12 15.63
N MET A 471 -5.63 -12.75 14.48
CA MET A 471 -6.99 -13.11 14.11
C MET A 471 -7.09 -14.63 13.87
N SER A 472 -8.11 -15.25 14.45
CA SER A 472 -8.42 -16.66 14.18
C SER A 472 -8.93 -16.86 12.76
N LYS A 473 -8.99 -18.12 12.30
CA LYS A 473 -9.59 -18.45 11.01
C LYS A 473 -11.04 -17.95 10.94
N GLU A 474 -11.82 -18.15 12.01
CA GLU A 474 -13.21 -17.72 12.08
C GLU A 474 -13.32 -16.21 11.96
N LEU A 475 -12.46 -15.45 12.64
CA LEU A 475 -12.49 -13.98 12.60
C LEU A 475 -12.11 -13.43 11.22
N LEU A 476 -11.23 -14.11 10.48
CA LEU A 476 -10.90 -13.72 9.09
C LEU A 476 -12.07 -13.98 8.11
N LEU A 477 -12.86 -15.02 8.37
CA LEU A 477 -13.94 -15.47 7.49
C LEU A 477 -15.32 -14.90 7.86
N THR A 478 -15.45 -14.33 9.06
CA THR A 478 -16.68 -13.72 9.56
C THR A 478 -16.50 -12.22 9.73
N HIS A 479 -17.60 -11.47 9.75
CA HIS A 479 -17.54 -10.02 9.87
C HIS A 479 -17.75 -9.56 11.30
N ASN A 480 -16.96 -8.59 11.71
CA ASN A 480 -17.16 -7.80 12.91
C ASN A 480 -17.05 -6.29 12.67
N MET A 481 -16.98 -5.86 11.40
CA MET A 481 -16.85 -4.46 11.01
C MET A 481 -17.82 -4.09 9.89
N ARG A 482 -18.18 -2.81 9.86
CA ARG A 482 -18.96 -2.20 8.79
C ARG A 482 -18.21 -1.01 8.19
N ASP A 483 -18.29 -0.86 6.87
CA ASP A 483 -17.62 0.23 6.17
C ASP A 483 -18.40 1.56 6.32
N GLU A 484 -17.91 2.64 5.69
CA GLU A 484 -18.53 3.98 5.73
C GLU A 484 -20.02 4.02 5.28
N HIS A 485 -20.54 2.91 4.72
CA HIS A 485 -21.89 2.76 4.20
C HIS A 485 -22.71 1.65 4.89
N ASP A 486 -22.28 1.19 6.07
CA ASP A 486 -22.93 0.12 6.84
C ASP A 486 -22.85 -1.28 6.20
N GLU A 487 -22.05 -1.46 5.13
CA GLU A 487 -21.89 -2.76 4.51
C GLU A 487 -20.91 -3.62 5.31
N PRO A 488 -21.23 -4.90 5.56
CA PRO A 488 -20.33 -5.80 6.27
C PRO A 488 -19.00 -5.96 5.52
N CYS A 489 -17.89 -5.77 6.23
CA CYS A 489 -16.55 -5.75 5.64
C CYS A 489 -15.47 -6.14 6.66
N LEU A 490 -14.25 -6.37 6.18
CA LEU A 490 -13.04 -6.42 7.00
C LEU A 490 -12.05 -5.39 6.44
N LEU A 491 -11.98 -4.23 7.10
CA LEU A 491 -11.02 -3.20 6.75
C LEU A 491 -9.69 -3.51 7.39
N VAL A 492 -8.66 -3.51 6.56
CA VAL A 492 -7.31 -3.85 6.97
C VAL A 492 -6.34 -2.75 6.62
N ILE A 493 -5.28 -2.67 7.41
CA ILE A 493 -4.25 -1.66 7.34
C ILE A 493 -2.92 -2.38 7.18
N LYS A 494 -2.02 -1.80 6.39
CA LYS A 494 -0.60 -2.08 6.47
C LYS A 494 0.21 -0.79 6.47
N SER A 495 1.45 -0.86 6.92
CA SER A 495 2.38 0.25 6.85
C SER A 495 3.64 -0.16 6.11
N ARG A 496 4.15 0.74 5.27
CA ARG A 496 5.45 0.61 4.65
C ARG A 496 6.18 1.93 4.74
N SER A 497 7.48 1.87 5.03
CA SER A 497 8.32 3.05 5.20
C SER A 497 8.29 4.07 4.04
N ALA A 498 8.11 3.64 2.79
CA ALA A 498 8.15 4.54 1.62
C ALA A 498 6.77 5.11 1.25
N SER A 499 5.72 4.28 1.25
CA SER A 499 4.35 4.66 0.87
C SER A 499 3.48 5.12 2.04
N GLY A 500 3.86 4.81 3.27
CA GLY A 500 3.10 5.13 4.48
C GLY A 500 2.03 4.08 4.76
N VAL A 501 0.96 4.49 5.42
CA VAL A 501 -0.15 3.61 5.77
C VAL A 501 -1.18 3.52 4.64
N THR A 502 -1.54 2.30 4.27
CA THR A 502 -2.58 2.01 3.26
C THR A 502 -3.71 1.20 3.88
N VAL A 503 -4.92 1.44 3.37
CA VAL A 503 -6.16 0.76 3.80
C VAL A 503 -6.67 -0.12 2.66
N GLY A 504 -7.14 -1.31 2.99
CA GLY A 504 -7.70 -2.28 2.05
C GLY A 504 -8.96 -2.94 2.59
N ARG A 505 -9.67 -3.65 1.70
CA ARG A 505 -10.88 -4.42 2.01
C ARG A 505 -10.59 -5.90 1.83
N ALA A 506 -10.44 -6.62 2.93
CA ALA A 506 -10.15 -8.04 2.90
C ALA A 506 -11.41 -8.90 2.64
N THR A 507 -11.20 -10.11 2.12
CA THR A 507 -12.26 -11.06 1.79
C THR A 507 -12.57 -12.03 2.94
N GLY A 508 -13.85 -12.40 3.09
CA GLY A 508 -14.30 -13.47 3.99
C GLY A 508 -14.14 -14.88 3.41
N SER A 509 -13.13 -15.07 2.57
CA SER A 509 -12.84 -16.32 1.86
C SER A 509 -11.40 -16.30 1.35
N PHE A 510 -10.76 -17.46 1.23
CA PHE A 510 -9.44 -17.57 0.60
C PHE A 510 -9.54 -17.66 -0.92
N ALA A 511 -8.73 -16.87 -1.61
CA ALA A 511 -8.56 -16.91 -3.05
C ALA A 511 -7.67 -18.10 -3.44
N LEU A 512 -7.86 -18.60 -4.67
CA LEU A 512 -6.90 -19.47 -5.33
C LEU A 512 -5.98 -18.63 -6.19
N VAL A 513 -4.69 -18.84 -6.06
CA VAL A 513 -3.67 -18.12 -6.81
C VAL A 513 -2.75 -19.11 -7.48
N ARG A 514 -2.51 -18.91 -8.78
CA ARG A 514 -1.67 -19.77 -9.59
C ARG A 514 -0.35 -19.07 -9.91
N ASP A 515 0.73 -19.70 -9.49
CA ASP A 515 2.08 -19.24 -9.81
C ASP A 515 2.36 -19.37 -11.32
N GLU A 516 2.92 -18.30 -11.90
CA GLU A 516 3.09 -18.19 -13.35
C GLU A 516 4.12 -19.19 -13.89
N GLU A 517 5.21 -19.39 -13.14
CA GLU A 517 6.39 -20.17 -13.54
C GLU A 517 6.18 -21.66 -13.32
N THR A 518 5.70 -22.04 -12.13
CA THR A 518 5.53 -23.43 -11.72
C THR A 518 4.15 -23.99 -12.08
N GLY A 519 3.17 -23.12 -12.33
CA GLY A 519 1.77 -23.49 -12.57
C GLY A 519 1.05 -24.06 -11.33
N LYS A 520 1.73 -24.10 -10.17
CA LYS A 520 1.17 -24.59 -8.91
C LYS A 520 0.18 -23.58 -8.33
N VAL A 521 -0.78 -24.10 -7.56
CA VAL A 521 -1.87 -23.32 -6.98
C VAL A 521 -1.69 -23.26 -5.47
N SER A 522 -2.02 -22.12 -4.86
CA SER A 522 -2.07 -21.94 -3.41
C SER A 522 -3.31 -21.17 -3.01
N LYS A 523 -3.79 -21.41 -1.78
CA LYS A 523 -4.76 -20.55 -1.12
C LYS A 523 -4.04 -19.33 -0.56
N GLN A 524 -4.63 -18.14 -0.72
CA GLN A 524 -4.14 -16.91 -0.10
C GLN A 524 -5.32 -16.00 0.29
N TRP A 525 -5.12 -15.12 1.24
CA TRP A 525 -6.14 -14.16 1.70
C TRP A 525 -6.11 -12.90 0.82
N ALA A 526 -7.22 -12.63 0.13
CA ALA A 526 -7.30 -11.53 -0.82
C ALA A 526 -7.71 -10.22 -0.15
N ILE A 527 -7.08 -9.13 -0.59
CA ILE A 527 -7.30 -7.77 -0.11
C ILE A 527 -7.44 -6.84 -1.31
N TYR A 528 -8.57 -6.17 -1.39
CA TYR A 528 -8.88 -5.20 -2.43
C TYR A 528 -8.43 -3.79 -2.05
N ASN A 529 -8.07 -2.99 -3.06
CA ASN A 529 -7.68 -1.61 -2.88
C ASN A 529 -8.82 -0.74 -2.30
N TYR A 530 -8.47 0.23 -1.46
CA TYR A 530 -9.38 1.31 -1.08
C TYR A 530 -9.23 2.50 -2.03
N TYR A 531 -9.67 2.32 -3.28
CA TYR A 531 -9.58 3.38 -4.29
C TYR A 531 -10.60 4.50 -4.04
N GLU A 532 -10.13 5.75 -4.04
CA GLU A 532 -10.97 6.96 -4.10
C GLU A 532 -10.51 7.87 -5.25
N LYS A 533 -11.43 8.63 -5.88
CA LYS A 533 -11.18 9.43 -7.10
C LYS A 533 -9.94 10.36 -7.03
N ARG A 534 -9.44 10.69 -5.84
CA ARG A 534 -8.29 11.59 -5.61
C ARG A 534 -7.00 10.88 -5.18
N ASP A 535 -7.08 9.60 -4.85
CA ASP A 535 -5.98 8.87 -4.24
C ASP A 535 -5.74 7.61 -5.08
N ARG A 536 -4.64 7.62 -5.86
CA ARG A 536 -4.22 6.46 -6.66
C ARG A 536 -3.52 5.44 -5.75
N SER A 537 -4.17 5.08 -4.64
CA SER A 537 -3.55 4.26 -3.61
C SER A 537 -3.81 2.77 -3.87
N TYR A 538 -2.72 2.05 -4.13
CA TYR A 538 -2.69 0.59 -4.05
C TYR A 538 -2.69 0.17 -2.59
N PHE A 539 -3.33 -0.95 -2.26
CA PHE A 539 -3.15 -1.52 -0.93
C PHE A 539 -1.69 -1.96 -0.74
N ALA A 540 -1.09 -2.62 -1.74
CA ALA A 540 0.32 -3.02 -1.72
C ALA A 540 1.00 -2.90 -3.10
N GLU A 541 2.32 -2.75 -3.08
CA GLU A 541 3.20 -2.59 -4.23
C GLU A 541 4.44 -3.50 -4.12
N CYS A 542 5.30 -3.50 -5.15
CA CYS A 542 6.59 -4.18 -5.09
C CYS A 542 7.42 -3.74 -3.87
N GLY A 543 8.06 -4.71 -3.21
CA GLY A 543 8.76 -4.61 -1.94
C GLY A 543 7.88 -4.60 -0.69
N ASP A 544 6.55 -4.72 -0.81
CA ASP A 544 5.67 -4.92 0.35
C ASP A 544 5.58 -6.39 0.81
N SER A 545 6.20 -7.34 0.10
CA SER A 545 6.25 -8.73 0.58
C SER A 545 6.88 -8.84 1.96
N GLY A 546 6.24 -9.58 2.85
CA GLY A 546 6.57 -9.65 4.26
C GLY A 546 5.93 -8.55 5.11
N SER A 547 5.18 -7.60 4.54
CA SER A 547 4.44 -6.61 5.36
C SER A 547 3.33 -7.29 6.15
N VAL A 548 3.16 -6.88 7.41
CA VAL A 548 2.03 -7.33 8.23
C VAL A 548 0.74 -6.61 7.82
N VAL A 549 -0.36 -7.36 7.83
CA VAL A 549 -1.72 -6.86 7.61
C VAL A 549 -2.48 -6.97 8.93
N VAL A 550 -3.06 -5.86 9.38
CA VAL A 550 -3.81 -5.78 10.63
C VAL A 550 -5.19 -5.20 10.43
N ASP A 551 -6.11 -5.42 11.35
CA ASP A 551 -7.34 -4.65 11.42
C ASP A 551 -7.15 -3.31 12.15
N ARG A 552 -8.24 -2.53 12.29
CA ARG A 552 -8.21 -1.26 13.03
C ARG A 552 -7.82 -1.40 14.49
N ASN A 553 -8.06 -2.56 15.12
CA ASN A 553 -7.75 -2.82 16.51
C ASN A 553 -6.32 -3.34 16.72
N GLY A 554 -5.52 -3.45 15.66
CA GLY A 554 -4.16 -3.99 15.74
C GLY A 554 -4.09 -5.52 15.79
N ARG A 555 -5.19 -6.23 15.52
CA ARG A 555 -5.20 -7.69 15.38
C ARG A 555 -4.56 -8.08 14.05
N ILE A 556 -3.58 -8.98 14.09
CA ILE A 556 -2.81 -9.41 12.93
C ILE A 556 -3.59 -10.44 12.13
N GLY A 557 -3.86 -10.14 10.86
CA GLY A 557 -4.56 -11.04 9.94
C GLY A 557 -3.63 -11.89 9.09
N GLY A 558 -2.54 -11.30 8.58
CA GLY A 558 -1.67 -12.00 7.63
C GLY A 558 -0.38 -11.26 7.33
N MET A 559 0.42 -11.89 6.47
CA MET A 559 1.67 -11.36 5.93
C MET A 559 1.57 -11.33 4.40
N ILE A 560 1.78 -10.17 3.79
CA ILE A 560 1.68 -9.99 2.33
C ILE A 560 2.73 -10.84 1.62
N VAL A 561 2.35 -11.51 0.55
CA VAL A 561 3.25 -12.34 -0.27
C VAL A 561 3.27 -11.90 -1.72
N GLY A 562 2.11 -11.57 -2.28
CA GLY A 562 2.00 -11.30 -3.71
C GLY A 562 0.81 -10.44 -4.09
N GLY A 563 0.63 -10.22 -5.39
CA GLY A 563 -0.45 -9.44 -5.94
C GLY A 563 -0.82 -9.86 -7.35
N SER A 564 -2.10 -9.72 -7.68
CA SER A 564 -2.64 -9.83 -9.03
C SER A 564 -2.73 -8.46 -9.64
N GLY A 565 -2.16 -8.32 -10.84
CA GLY A 565 -1.96 -7.03 -11.47
C GLY A 565 -1.93 -7.08 -12.99
N CYS A 566 -1.77 -5.91 -13.60
CA CYS A 566 -1.45 -5.74 -15.01
C CYS A 566 -0.28 -4.77 -15.14
N TRP A 567 0.58 -4.99 -16.14
CA TRP A 567 1.59 -4.00 -16.50
C TRP A 567 0.90 -2.82 -17.16
N SER A 568 1.07 -1.63 -16.58
CA SER A 568 0.62 -0.39 -17.19
C SER A 568 1.72 0.14 -18.13
N SER A 569 1.36 0.32 -19.40
CA SER A 569 2.13 1.16 -20.32
C SER A 569 1.59 2.58 -20.23
N THR A 570 1.74 3.22 -19.07
CA THR A 570 1.22 4.58 -18.92
C THR A 570 1.94 5.51 -19.90
N LEU A 571 1.20 6.32 -20.65
CA LEU A 571 1.74 7.33 -21.60
C LEU A 571 2.77 8.28 -20.95
N MET A 572 2.75 8.41 -19.62
CA MET A 572 3.77 9.11 -18.83
C MET A 572 5.07 8.32 -18.68
N ALA A 573 5.01 7.00 -18.42
CA ALA A 573 6.18 6.12 -18.30
C ALA A 573 6.97 6.07 -19.62
N LEU A 574 6.26 5.99 -20.75
CA LEU A 574 6.85 6.04 -22.10
C LEU A 574 7.56 7.37 -22.42
N LYS A 575 7.12 8.49 -21.84
CA LYS A 575 7.78 9.80 -22.03
C LYS A 575 9.01 10.00 -21.14
N LYS A 576 9.14 9.23 -20.06
CA LYS A 576 10.17 9.41 -19.03
C LYS A 576 11.28 8.37 -19.06
N GLY A 577 11.18 7.33 -19.90
CA GLY A 577 12.12 6.22 -19.90
C GLY A 577 12.08 5.41 -18.61
N GLU A 578 10.94 5.42 -17.91
CA GLU A 578 10.69 4.64 -16.70
C GLU A 578 10.25 3.21 -17.08
N ALA A 579 10.58 2.23 -16.25
CA ALA A 579 10.19 0.84 -16.45
C ALA A 579 8.66 0.69 -16.41
N ASP A 580 8.12 -0.36 -17.05
CA ASP A 580 6.71 -0.73 -16.94
C ASP A 580 6.29 -0.78 -15.45
N GLU A 581 5.13 -0.24 -15.11
CA GLU A 581 4.62 -0.22 -13.73
C GLU A 581 3.62 -1.36 -13.55
N PHE A 582 3.79 -2.20 -12.53
CA PHE A 582 2.85 -3.28 -12.23
C PHE A 582 1.74 -2.77 -11.31
N ASP A 583 0.56 -2.52 -11.88
CA ASP A 583 -0.62 -2.06 -11.16
C ASP A 583 -1.30 -3.23 -10.46
N VAL A 584 -1.23 -3.27 -9.13
CA VAL A 584 -1.82 -4.31 -8.30
C VAL A 584 -3.29 -3.97 -8.02
N HIS A 585 -4.21 -4.81 -8.50
CA HIS A 585 -5.65 -4.68 -8.23
C HIS A 585 -6.14 -5.58 -7.09
N VAL A 586 -5.42 -6.66 -6.78
CA VAL A 586 -5.68 -7.53 -5.63
C VAL A 586 -4.36 -7.88 -4.97
N THR A 587 -4.26 -7.67 -3.67
CA THR A 587 -3.12 -8.11 -2.85
C THR A 587 -3.45 -9.43 -2.18
N TYR A 588 -2.44 -10.30 -2.04
CA TYR A 588 -2.57 -11.59 -1.38
C TYR A 588 -1.62 -11.72 -0.20
N ALA A 589 -2.17 -12.21 0.91
CA ALA A 589 -1.44 -12.46 2.14
C ALA A 589 -1.62 -13.90 2.62
N THR A 590 -0.61 -14.46 3.28
CA THR A 590 -0.74 -15.73 4.01
C THR A 590 -1.27 -15.44 5.41
N PRO A 591 -2.30 -16.15 5.90
CA PRO A 591 -2.87 -15.89 7.22
C PRO A 591 -1.85 -16.09 8.34
N MET A 592 -1.81 -15.14 9.30
CA MET A 592 -0.78 -15.16 10.35
C MET A 592 -1.00 -16.30 11.35
N TRP A 593 -2.25 -16.68 11.64
CA TRP A 593 -2.52 -17.84 12.50
C TRP A 593 -1.86 -19.11 11.95
N TRP A 594 -1.94 -19.30 10.63
CA TRP A 594 -1.34 -20.46 9.97
C TRP A 594 0.18 -20.39 10.02
N ILE A 595 0.78 -19.23 9.70
CA ILE A 595 2.24 -19.03 9.82
C ILE A 595 2.71 -19.33 11.25
N MET A 596 1.97 -18.87 12.25
CA MET A 596 2.33 -19.05 13.66
C MET A 596 2.24 -20.51 14.10
N ASP A 597 1.29 -21.29 13.59
CA ASP A 597 1.25 -22.74 13.82
C ASP A 597 2.50 -23.43 13.23
N ARG A 598 2.94 -23.03 12.03
CA ARG A 598 4.17 -23.55 11.40
C ARG A 598 5.43 -23.16 12.18
N VAL A 599 5.51 -21.89 12.59
CA VAL A 599 6.62 -21.38 13.41
C VAL A 599 6.69 -22.14 14.73
N LYS A 600 5.57 -22.31 15.44
CA LYS A 600 5.53 -23.02 16.73
C LYS A 600 5.75 -24.53 16.60
N ALA A 601 5.37 -25.13 15.47
CA ALA A 601 5.71 -26.53 15.19
C ALA A 601 7.24 -26.75 15.13
N LYS A 602 8.00 -25.75 14.67
CA LYS A 602 9.46 -25.78 14.63
C LYS A 602 10.11 -25.26 15.92
N TYR A 603 9.57 -24.19 16.49
CA TYR A 603 10.07 -23.51 17.68
C TYR A 603 8.91 -23.24 18.67
N PRO A 604 8.58 -24.20 19.55
CA PRO A 604 7.38 -24.14 20.39
C PRO A 604 7.31 -22.94 21.33
N ASP A 605 8.47 -22.45 21.78
CA ASP A 605 8.59 -21.34 22.75
C ASP A 605 8.60 -19.95 22.10
N VAL A 606 8.32 -19.86 20.79
CA VAL A 606 8.24 -18.56 20.09
C VAL A 606 6.93 -17.84 20.42
N GLU A 607 7.07 -16.58 20.81
CA GLU A 607 5.96 -15.68 21.09
C GLU A 607 6.10 -14.37 20.32
N LEU A 608 4.97 -13.70 20.06
CA LEU A 608 4.99 -12.32 19.60
C LEU A 608 5.52 -11.40 20.68
N VAL A 609 6.28 -10.38 20.28
CA VAL A 609 6.67 -9.30 21.18
C VAL A 609 5.49 -8.33 21.31
N PRO A 610 4.93 -8.10 22.51
CA PRO A 610 3.81 -7.17 22.65
C PRO A 610 4.24 -5.75 22.30
N GLY A 611 3.36 -4.99 21.67
CA GLY A 611 3.58 -3.56 21.49
C GLY A 611 3.30 -2.80 22.80
N VAL A 612 3.96 -1.66 22.99
CA VAL A 612 3.81 -0.81 24.17
C VAL A 612 3.11 0.50 23.80
N SER A 613 1.96 0.75 24.42
CA SER A 613 1.16 1.96 24.20
C SER A 613 1.84 3.23 24.73
N PHE A 614 1.36 4.39 24.30
CA PHE A 614 1.83 5.68 24.81
C PHE A 614 1.64 5.84 26.32
N ASP A 615 0.48 5.43 26.84
CA ASP A 615 0.12 5.59 28.25
C ASP A 615 0.98 4.68 29.14
N ASP A 616 1.24 3.45 28.68
CA ASP A 616 2.15 2.53 29.36
C ASP A 616 3.60 3.02 29.32
N ALA A 617 4.03 3.61 28.19
CA ALA A 617 5.35 4.21 28.07
C ALA A 617 5.53 5.43 29.00
N LEU A 618 4.48 6.23 29.21
CA LEU A 618 4.47 7.33 30.17
C LEU A 618 4.50 6.84 31.62
N LEU A 619 3.72 5.81 31.96
CA LEU A 619 3.73 5.18 33.27
C LEU A 619 5.12 4.62 33.59
N TRP A 620 5.73 3.88 32.66
CA TRP A 620 7.09 3.35 32.81
C TRP A 620 8.14 4.45 33.05
N ARG A 621 8.07 5.57 32.29
CA ARG A 621 8.95 6.71 32.51
C ARG A 621 8.76 7.38 33.86
N ARG A 622 7.53 7.45 34.38
CA ARG A 622 7.23 8.00 35.71
C ARG A 622 7.72 7.08 36.83
N SER A 623 7.64 5.76 36.65
CA SER A 623 8.16 4.76 37.59
C SER A 623 9.69 4.68 37.62
N ALA A 624 10.35 5.06 36.53
CA ALA A 624 11.81 5.07 36.42
C ALA A 624 12.48 6.34 36.99
N VAL A 625 11.71 7.32 37.45
CA VAL A 625 12.22 8.50 38.18
C VAL A 625 12.22 8.17 39.68
N PRO A 626 13.38 8.14 40.36
CA PRO A 626 13.38 7.98 41.82
C PRO A 626 12.61 9.14 42.46
N PRO A 627 11.84 8.90 43.54
CA PRO A 627 11.15 9.98 44.22
C PRO A 627 12.15 11.06 44.62
N PRO A 628 11.80 12.36 44.52
CA PRO A 628 12.66 13.42 44.99
C PRO A 628 12.97 13.15 46.46
N SER A 629 14.25 13.09 46.79
CA SER A 629 14.74 13.00 48.16
C SER A 629 14.20 14.20 48.94
N ILE A 630 13.21 13.95 49.81
CA ILE A 630 12.71 14.89 50.81
C ILE A 630 13.68 14.93 51.99
#